data_AF-A0A5J4JHJ1-F1
#
_entry.id   AF-A0A5J4JHJ1-F1
#
_cell.length_a   1.000
_cell.length_b   1.000
_cell.length_c   1.000
_cell.angle_alpha   90.00
_cell.angle_beta   90.00
_cell.angle_gamma   90.00
#
_symmetry.space_group_name_H-M   'P 1'
#
loop_
_entity.id
_entity.type
_entity.pdbx_description
1 polymer ?
#
loop_
_entity_poly.entity_id
_entity_poly.type
_entity_poly.pdbx_seq_one_letter_code
_entity_poly.pdbx_strand_id
1 'polypeptide(L)'
;MLASGISVIQPNQALVVTFFGHYIGSIRESGIYMTVPLSFRRRVSLRVRNFNSAKLKVNDVDGNPIEIAAVIVFRVIDSAKAVFDVENYEEFVKIQSETALRHVATKYPYDNADEEGLSLHGNGEEVSEHLKQELQPRLDVAGVDVIEARLTHLAYSTEIASVMLQRQQASAILAARKKIVEGAVGMAQMAIEQLEKDGLNLDEERKMVMINNLMVSIVSDRAAQPVINTGNLN
;
A
#
# COMPACT_ATOMS: atom_id res chain seq x y z
N MET A 1 3.10 29.01 38.86
CA MET A 1 3.86 30.06 38.13
C MET A 1 2.93 31.15 37.56
N LEU A 2 1.88 31.58 38.29
CA LEU A 2 0.96 32.63 37.80
C LEU A 2 1.51 34.05 38.02
N ALA A 3 2.45 34.23 38.96
CA ALA A 3 2.90 35.56 39.40
C ALA A 3 4.15 36.11 38.66
N SER A 4 5.00 35.27 38.04
CA SER A 4 6.20 35.77 37.36
C SER A 4 5.93 35.99 35.87
N GLY A 5 6.25 37.18 35.34
CA GLY A 5 6.20 37.47 33.89
C GLY A 5 7.23 36.69 33.08
N ILE A 6 8.28 36.18 33.71
CA ILE A 6 9.41 35.55 33.01
C ILE A 6 9.08 34.09 32.64
N SER A 7 9.31 33.74 31.37
CA SER A 7 9.18 32.37 30.85
C SER A 7 10.40 32.02 30.00
N VAL A 8 10.96 30.83 30.22
CA VAL A 8 12.05 30.28 29.40
C VAL A 8 11.47 29.28 28.40
N ILE A 9 11.87 29.41 27.14
CA ILE A 9 11.43 28.56 26.02
C ILE A 9 12.62 27.78 25.50
N GLN A 10 12.48 26.45 25.48
CA GLN A 10 13.50 25.56 24.96
C GLN A 10 13.44 25.46 23.42
N PRO A 11 14.53 25.03 22.75
CA PRO A 11 14.48 24.72 21.33
C PRO A 11 13.37 23.70 20.99
N ASN A 12 12.68 23.92 19.87
CA ASN A 12 11.54 23.12 19.40
C ASN A 12 10.36 23.07 20.38
N GLN A 13 10.12 24.19 21.08
CA GLN A 13 8.97 24.36 21.96
C GLN A 13 8.30 25.70 21.67
N ALA A 14 6.97 25.72 21.70
CA ALA A 14 6.19 26.93 21.65
C ALA A 14 5.53 27.21 22.99
N LEU A 15 5.36 28.50 23.31
CA LEU A 15 4.60 28.99 24.44
C LEU A 15 3.41 29.78 23.92
N VAL A 16 2.21 29.25 24.13
CA VAL A 16 0.95 29.91 23.82
C VAL A 16 0.52 30.70 25.04
N VAL A 17 0.32 32.01 24.86
CA VAL A 17 0.00 32.94 25.95
C VAL A 17 -1.41 33.48 25.79
N THR A 18 -2.23 33.28 26.82
CA THR A 18 -3.60 33.78 26.93
C THR A 18 -3.73 34.66 28.17
N PHE A 19 -4.44 35.77 28.04
CA PHE A 19 -4.69 36.69 29.15
C PHE A 19 -6.18 37.01 29.18
N PHE A 20 -6.83 36.73 30.33
CA PHE A 20 -8.28 36.93 30.49
C PHE A 20 -9.10 36.37 29.31
N GLY A 21 -8.79 35.15 28.86
CA GLY A 21 -9.50 34.48 27.77
C GLY A 21 -9.12 34.93 26.35
N HIS A 22 -8.27 35.95 26.20
CA HIS A 22 -7.82 36.45 24.89
C HIS A 22 -6.45 35.86 24.54
N TYR A 23 -6.32 35.34 23.32
CA TYR A 23 -5.03 34.92 22.77
C TYR A 23 -4.18 36.15 22.46
N ILE A 24 -3.05 36.29 23.15
CA ILE A 24 -2.10 37.40 22.92
C ILE A 24 -1.11 37.03 21.83
N GLY A 25 -0.66 35.78 21.80
CA GLY A 25 0.35 35.33 20.86
C GLY A 25 0.99 34.00 21.22
N SER A 26 1.80 33.48 20.30
CA SER A 26 2.62 32.29 20.49
C SER A 26 4.09 32.63 20.25
N ILE A 27 4.94 32.24 21.19
CA ILE A 27 6.39 32.46 21.13
C ILE A 27 7.04 31.12 20.81
N ARG A 28 7.84 31.06 19.74
CA ARG A 28 8.43 29.80 19.23
C ARG A 28 9.96 29.80 19.25
N GLU A 29 10.55 30.98 19.31
CA GLU A 29 11.99 31.16 19.39
C GLU A 29 12.49 30.77 20.79
N SER A 30 13.65 30.10 20.84
CA SER A 30 14.26 29.71 22.09
C SER A 30 14.89 30.90 22.79
N GLY A 31 14.62 31.09 24.07
CA GLY A 31 15.13 32.23 24.82
C GLY A 31 14.37 32.48 26.11
N ILE A 32 14.70 33.61 26.74
CA ILE A 32 14.01 34.11 27.92
C ILE A 32 13.09 35.24 27.47
N TYR A 33 11.79 35.10 27.73
CA TYR A 33 10.79 36.08 27.35
C TYR A 33 10.06 36.60 28.58
N MET A 34 9.85 37.92 28.61
CA MET A 34 8.95 38.55 29.57
C MET A 34 7.55 38.61 28.97
N THR A 35 6.69 37.75 29.50
CA THR A 35 5.27 37.66 29.18
C THR A 35 4.43 38.43 30.21
N VAL A 36 3.20 38.76 29.86
CA VAL A 36 2.27 39.47 30.74
C VAL A 36 2.12 38.68 32.07
N PRO A 37 2.28 39.31 33.24
CA PRO A 37 2.03 38.66 34.51
C PRO A 37 0.56 38.24 34.60
N LEU A 38 0.25 37.16 35.34
CA LEU A 38 -1.12 36.61 35.46
C LEU A 38 -1.72 36.06 34.15
N SER A 39 -0.93 35.91 33.08
CA SER A 39 -1.35 35.20 31.88
C SER A 39 -1.38 33.69 32.09
N PHE A 40 -2.32 32.98 31.45
CA PHE A 40 -2.23 31.55 31.22
C PHE A 40 -1.21 31.24 30.13
N ARG A 41 -0.42 30.20 30.34
CA ARG A 41 0.67 29.83 29.44
C ARG A 41 0.64 28.32 29.21
N ARG A 42 0.46 27.90 27.96
CA ARG A 42 0.49 26.49 27.58
C ARG A 42 1.71 26.23 26.72
N ARG A 43 2.50 25.22 27.10
CA ARG A 43 3.66 24.79 26.32
C ARG A 43 3.24 23.72 25.32
N VAL A 44 3.73 23.84 24.10
CA VAL A 44 3.47 22.89 23.00
C VAL A 44 4.81 22.45 22.43
N SER A 45 4.98 21.15 22.21
CA SER A 45 6.18 20.63 21.55
C SER A 45 6.07 20.85 20.05
N LEU A 46 7.12 21.43 19.45
CA LEU A 46 7.28 21.55 17.99
C LEU A 46 8.16 20.41 17.42
N ARG A 47 8.59 19.48 18.27
CA ARG A 47 9.41 18.33 17.87
C ARG A 47 8.61 17.38 16.98
N VAL A 48 9.32 16.73 16.07
CA VAL A 48 8.79 15.64 15.25
C VAL A 48 8.39 14.48 16.15
N ARG A 49 7.22 13.92 15.90
CA ARG A 49 6.65 12.79 16.64
C ARG A 49 6.08 11.78 15.66
N ASN A 50 6.09 10.53 16.10
CA ASN A 50 5.53 9.42 15.35
C ASN A 50 4.26 8.96 16.05
N PHE A 51 3.21 8.75 15.26
CA PHE A 51 2.01 8.05 15.67
C PHE A 51 1.90 6.76 14.88
N ASN A 52 1.81 5.63 15.59
CA ASN A 52 1.56 4.32 14.99
C ASN A 52 0.09 4.00 15.16
N SER A 53 -0.61 3.76 14.05
CA SER A 53 -2.01 3.32 14.11
C SER A 53 -2.10 1.89 14.65
N ALA A 54 -3.22 1.57 15.28
CA ALA A 54 -3.57 0.18 15.54
C ALA A 54 -3.81 -0.55 14.20
N LYS A 55 -3.74 -1.89 14.24
CA LYS A 55 -4.19 -2.71 13.13
C LYS A 55 -5.71 -2.59 13.00
N LEU A 56 -6.17 -2.21 11.81
CA LEU A 56 -7.58 -2.07 11.48
C LEU A 56 -7.97 -3.13 10.46
N LYS A 57 -9.09 -3.81 10.72
CA LYS A 57 -9.75 -4.64 9.71
C LYS A 57 -10.67 -3.76 8.86
N VAL A 58 -10.42 -3.71 7.56
CA VAL A 58 -11.19 -2.94 6.57
C VAL A 58 -11.36 -3.78 5.31
N ASN A 59 -12.22 -3.34 4.42
CA ASN A 59 -12.33 -3.95 3.09
C ASN A 59 -11.58 -3.08 2.08
N ASP A 60 -10.91 -3.73 1.14
CA ASP A 60 -10.37 -3.05 -0.04
C ASP A 60 -11.50 -2.68 -1.05
N VAL A 61 -11.12 -2.09 -2.18
CA VAL A 61 -12.10 -1.73 -3.25
C VAL A 61 -12.86 -2.93 -3.81
N ASP A 62 -12.26 -4.13 -3.79
CA ASP A 62 -12.83 -5.37 -4.29
C ASP A 62 -13.68 -6.10 -3.22
N GLY A 63 -13.76 -5.54 -2.01
CA GLY A 63 -14.49 -6.12 -0.90
C GLY A 63 -13.74 -7.21 -0.13
N ASN A 64 -12.45 -7.44 -0.43
CA ASN A 64 -11.62 -8.37 0.32
C ASN A 64 -11.31 -7.79 1.71
N PRO A 65 -11.57 -8.54 2.80
CA PRO A 65 -11.22 -8.09 4.14
C PRO A 65 -9.70 -8.15 4.36
N ILE A 66 -9.10 -6.99 4.62
CA ILE A 66 -7.66 -6.79 4.84
C ILE A 66 -7.39 -6.19 6.22
N GLU A 67 -6.18 -6.41 6.73
CA GLU A 67 -5.63 -5.78 7.93
C GLU A 67 -4.60 -4.74 7.52
N ILE A 68 -4.79 -3.50 7.97
CA ILE A 68 -3.92 -2.37 7.66
C ILE A 68 -3.46 -1.63 8.91
N ALA A 69 -2.24 -1.13 8.88
CA ALA A 69 -1.72 -0.17 9.86
C ALA A 69 -0.77 0.82 9.17
N ALA A 70 -0.65 2.02 9.73
CA ALA A 70 0.20 3.07 9.22
C ALA A 70 1.01 3.75 10.33
N VAL A 71 2.15 4.33 9.95
CA VAL A 71 2.92 5.28 10.74
C VAL A 71 2.74 6.67 10.14
N ILE A 72 2.44 7.63 11.01
CA ILE A 72 2.29 9.03 10.67
C ILE A 72 3.37 9.80 11.42
N VAL A 73 4.26 10.45 10.68
CA VAL A 73 5.32 11.31 11.22
C VAL A 73 4.85 12.74 11.05
N PHE A 74 4.73 13.48 12.16
CA PHE A 74 4.16 14.82 12.16
C PHE A 74 4.84 15.74 13.16
N ARG A 75 4.60 17.04 13.02
CA ARG A 75 5.00 18.07 13.98
C ARG A 75 3.96 19.18 14.04
N VAL A 76 3.91 19.91 15.15
CA VAL A 76 3.04 21.09 15.27
C VAL A 76 3.70 22.27 14.57
N ILE A 77 3.00 22.87 13.61
CA ILE A 77 3.42 24.12 12.94
C ILE A 77 2.65 25.34 13.43
N ASP A 78 1.43 25.18 13.95
CA ASP A 78 0.65 26.26 14.54
C ASP A 78 0.24 25.87 15.96
N SER A 79 0.96 26.40 16.94
CA SER A 79 0.70 26.10 18.35
C SER A 79 -0.60 26.69 18.87
N ALA A 80 -1.14 27.74 18.25
CA ALA A 80 -2.42 28.31 18.65
C ALA A 80 -3.55 27.39 18.25
N LYS A 81 -3.58 26.96 16.97
CA LYS A 81 -4.56 25.99 16.47
C LYS A 81 -4.52 24.68 17.26
N ALA A 82 -3.32 24.13 17.49
CA ALA A 82 -3.15 22.90 18.26
C ALA A 82 -3.67 22.96 19.71
N VAL A 83 -3.84 24.17 20.25
CA VAL A 83 -4.29 24.41 21.63
C VAL A 83 -5.75 24.83 21.72
N PHE A 84 -6.27 25.56 20.73
CA PHE A 84 -7.59 26.19 20.79
C PHE A 84 -8.60 25.61 19.79
N ASP A 85 -8.16 25.16 18.62
CA ASP A 85 -9.07 24.67 17.57
C ASP A 85 -9.46 23.20 17.81
N VAL A 86 -8.66 22.47 18.59
CA VAL A 86 -8.89 21.08 18.98
C VAL A 86 -8.62 20.87 20.47
N GLU A 87 -9.42 20.01 21.12
CA GLU A 87 -9.23 19.70 22.55
C GLU A 87 -7.88 19.02 22.81
N ASN A 88 -7.58 17.98 22.03
CA ASN A 88 -6.34 17.23 22.06
C ASN A 88 -5.89 16.91 20.64
N TYR A 89 -4.86 17.64 20.17
CA TYR A 89 -4.33 17.44 18.81
C TYR A 89 -3.76 16.02 18.60
N GLU A 90 -3.25 15.33 19.63
CA GLU A 90 -2.71 13.97 19.48
C GLU A 90 -3.82 12.95 19.22
N GLU A 91 -4.91 13.07 19.96
CA GLU A 91 -6.10 12.24 19.76
C GLU A 91 -6.81 12.56 18.45
N PHE A 92 -6.87 13.85 18.10
CA PHE A 92 -7.37 14.29 16.81
C PHE A 92 -6.57 13.68 15.65
N VAL A 93 -5.23 13.73 15.71
CA VAL A 93 -4.35 13.09 14.72
C VAL A 93 -4.67 11.60 14.62
N LYS A 94 -4.83 10.90 15.75
CA LYS A 94 -5.19 9.48 15.76
C LYS A 94 -6.50 9.20 15.02
N ILE A 95 -7.58 9.89 15.38
CA ILE A 95 -8.92 9.67 14.80
C ILE A 95 -8.93 9.99 13.29
N GLN A 96 -8.30 11.11 12.90
CA GLN A 96 -8.22 11.49 11.48
C GLN A 96 -7.35 10.53 10.67
N SER A 97 -6.26 10.03 11.25
CA SER A 97 -5.41 9.03 10.62
C SER A 97 -6.16 7.72 10.35
N GLU A 98 -6.92 7.22 11.33
CA GLU A 98 -7.73 6.01 11.16
C GLU A 98 -8.81 6.20 10.08
N THR A 99 -9.44 7.38 10.05
CA THR A 99 -10.47 7.71 9.06
C THR A 99 -9.89 7.78 7.64
N ALA A 100 -8.77 8.48 7.47
CA ALA A 100 -8.09 8.57 6.18
C ALA A 100 -7.58 7.20 5.71
N LEU A 101 -7.03 6.40 6.62
CA LEU A 101 -6.56 5.05 6.32
C LEU A 101 -7.69 4.13 5.82
N ARG A 102 -8.88 4.19 6.44
CA ARG A 102 -10.08 3.48 5.96
C ARG A 102 -10.48 3.94 4.55
N HIS A 103 -10.46 5.24 4.29
CA HIS A 103 -10.87 5.77 3.00
C HIS A 103 -9.88 5.41 1.88
N VAL A 104 -8.58 5.46 2.14
CA VAL A 104 -7.55 5.01 1.19
C VAL A 104 -7.73 3.52 0.87
N ALA A 105 -8.00 2.69 1.87
CA ALA A 105 -8.25 1.26 1.63
C ALA A 105 -9.44 1.00 0.70
N THR A 106 -10.52 1.79 0.80
CA THR A 106 -11.68 1.63 -0.09
C THR A 106 -11.44 2.09 -1.54
N LYS A 107 -10.34 2.80 -1.82
CA LYS A 107 -10.03 3.32 -3.17
C LYS A 107 -9.13 2.40 -3.98
N TYR A 108 -8.36 1.53 -3.31
CA TYR A 108 -7.34 0.71 -3.96
C TYR A 108 -7.55 -0.77 -3.62
N PRO A 109 -7.34 -1.69 -4.58
CA PRO A 109 -7.33 -3.12 -4.30
C PRO A 109 -6.10 -3.49 -3.47
N TYR A 110 -6.19 -4.59 -2.71
CA TYR A 110 -5.04 -5.12 -1.97
C TYR A 110 -3.87 -5.42 -2.92
N ASP A 111 -4.15 -6.15 -3.98
CA ASP A 111 -3.22 -6.55 -5.03
C ASP A 111 -3.95 -6.47 -6.37
N ASN A 112 -3.22 -6.12 -7.43
CA ASN A 112 -3.80 -6.00 -8.77
C ASN A 112 -3.15 -7.04 -9.69
N ALA A 113 -3.84 -8.16 -9.89
CA ALA A 113 -3.33 -9.29 -10.66
C ALA A 113 -3.27 -9.02 -12.18
N ASP A 114 -4.00 -8.02 -12.67
CA ASP A 114 -4.17 -7.73 -14.10
C ASP A 114 -3.28 -6.56 -14.59
N GLU A 115 -2.17 -6.28 -13.88
CA GLU A 115 -1.01 -5.42 -14.22
C GLU A 115 -1.25 -3.92 -14.50
N GLU A 116 -2.47 -3.46 -14.76
CA GLU A 116 -2.76 -2.04 -15.06
C GLU A 116 -3.61 -1.37 -13.97
N GLY A 117 -2.96 -0.95 -12.87
CA GLY A 117 -3.60 -0.09 -11.86
C GLY A 117 -2.89 -0.07 -10.51
N LEU A 118 -3.06 1.01 -9.74
CA LEU A 118 -2.48 1.12 -8.40
C LEU A 118 -3.06 0.06 -7.45
N SER A 119 -2.20 -0.61 -6.68
CA SER A 119 -2.60 -1.46 -5.56
C SER A 119 -1.94 -1.04 -4.25
N LEU A 120 -2.56 -1.40 -3.13
CA LEU A 120 -2.01 -1.17 -1.80
C LEU A 120 -0.66 -1.90 -1.61
N HIS A 121 -0.52 -3.09 -2.20
CA HIS A 121 0.69 -3.92 -2.09
C HIS A 121 1.79 -3.52 -3.08
N GLY A 122 1.45 -3.30 -4.36
CA GLY A 122 2.41 -3.03 -5.43
C GLY A 122 2.91 -1.60 -5.50
N ASN A 123 2.09 -0.61 -5.12
CA ASN A 123 2.38 0.81 -5.30
C ASN A 123 2.46 1.57 -3.96
N GLY A 124 3.17 0.98 -2.98
CA GLY A 124 3.21 1.50 -1.61
C GLY A 124 3.64 2.97 -1.48
N GLU A 125 4.56 3.46 -2.32
CA GLU A 125 5.03 4.86 -2.26
C GLU A 125 3.97 5.85 -2.77
N GLU A 126 3.29 5.50 -3.86
CA GLU A 126 2.24 6.34 -4.45
C GLU A 126 1.03 6.39 -3.51
N VAL A 127 0.64 5.25 -2.93
CA VAL A 127 -0.41 5.17 -1.91
C VAL A 127 -0.03 5.96 -0.66
N SER A 128 1.24 5.93 -0.24
CA SER A 128 1.77 6.75 0.85
C SER A 128 1.61 8.25 0.61
N GLU A 129 1.94 8.70 -0.59
CA GLU A 129 1.79 10.10 -0.97
C GLU A 129 0.31 10.51 -1.02
N HIS A 130 -0.55 9.66 -1.58
CA HIS A 130 -2.00 9.88 -1.54
C HIS A 130 -2.56 9.94 -0.11
N LEU A 131 -2.08 9.06 0.78
CA LEU A 131 -2.47 9.06 2.19
C LEU A 131 -2.04 10.37 2.87
N LYS A 132 -0.83 10.85 2.61
CA LYS A 132 -0.32 12.13 3.11
C LYS A 132 -1.16 13.30 2.61
N GLN A 133 -1.44 13.36 1.30
CA GLN A 133 -2.26 14.40 0.67
C GLN A 133 -3.70 14.41 1.20
N GLU A 134 -4.23 13.24 1.57
CA GLU A 134 -5.56 13.15 2.17
C GLU A 134 -5.57 13.53 3.65
N LEU A 135 -4.51 13.19 4.41
CA LEU A 135 -4.39 13.53 5.82
C LEU A 135 -4.12 15.01 6.07
N GLN A 136 -3.25 15.65 5.28
CA GLN A 136 -2.80 17.02 5.53
C GLN A 136 -3.96 18.02 5.71
N PRO A 137 -4.95 18.13 4.79
CA PRO A 137 -6.05 19.09 4.96
C PRO A 137 -6.93 18.80 6.18
N ARG A 138 -7.01 17.54 6.63
CA ARG A 138 -7.73 17.18 7.85
C ARG A 138 -6.99 17.65 9.09
N LEU A 139 -5.65 17.61 9.07
CA LEU A 139 -4.79 17.97 10.20
C LEU A 139 -4.41 19.45 10.25
N ASP A 140 -4.61 20.20 9.17
CA ASP A 140 -4.44 21.66 9.13
C ASP A 140 -5.31 22.40 10.15
N VAL A 141 -6.49 21.85 10.48
CA VAL A 141 -7.38 22.37 11.53
C VAL A 141 -6.71 22.31 12.90
N ALA A 142 -5.88 21.28 13.15
CA ALA A 142 -5.12 21.14 14.39
C ALA A 142 -3.77 21.86 14.34
N GLY A 143 -3.41 22.54 13.24
CA GLY A 143 -2.10 23.18 13.08
C GLY A 143 -0.94 22.18 13.01
N VAL A 144 -1.20 20.99 12.48
CA VAL A 144 -0.24 19.88 12.39
C VAL A 144 0.22 19.67 10.94
N ASP A 145 1.54 19.57 10.77
CA ASP A 145 2.23 19.29 9.50
C ASP A 145 2.61 17.81 9.45
N VAL A 146 2.14 17.12 8.41
CA VAL A 146 2.44 15.71 8.16
C VAL A 146 3.70 15.63 7.31
N ILE A 147 4.77 15.12 7.91
CA ILE A 147 6.06 14.95 7.24
C ILE A 147 5.99 13.70 6.34
N GLU A 148 5.50 12.60 6.90
CA GLU A 148 5.40 11.30 6.23
C GLU A 148 4.15 10.54 6.70
N ALA A 149 3.52 9.80 5.80
CA ALA A 149 2.48 8.83 6.11
C ALA A 149 2.76 7.54 5.33
N ARG A 150 2.97 6.42 6.03
CA ARG A 150 3.34 5.14 5.40
C ARG A 150 2.59 3.97 5.99
N LEU A 151 2.14 3.06 5.14
CA LEU A 151 1.60 1.77 5.57
C LEU A 151 2.73 0.94 6.19
N THR A 152 2.59 0.57 7.46
CA THR A 152 3.54 -0.29 8.18
C THR A 152 3.11 -1.75 8.17
N HIS A 153 1.82 -2.00 7.98
CA HIS A 153 1.26 -3.33 7.88
C HIS A 153 0.16 -3.36 6.83
N LEU A 154 0.22 -4.38 5.98
CA LEU A 154 -0.78 -4.69 4.97
C LEU A 154 -0.78 -6.21 4.80
N ALA A 155 -1.91 -6.85 5.14
CA ALA A 155 -2.09 -8.28 4.96
C ALA A 155 -3.57 -8.59 4.69
N TYR A 156 -3.85 -9.72 4.03
CA TYR A 156 -5.19 -10.28 4.05
C TYR A 156 -5.60 -10.59 5.49
N SER A 157 -6.88 -10.40 5.82
CA SER A 157 -7.38 -10.78 7.13
C SER A 157 -7.32 -12.30 7.32
N THR A 158 -7.27 -12.70 8.60
CA THR A 158 -7.15 -14.11 8.99
C THR A 158 -8.21 -15.02 8.36
N GLU A 159 -9.41 -14.49 8.08
CA GLU A 159 -10.54 -15.23 7.50
C GLU A 159 -10.30 -15.71 6.05
N ILE A 160 -9.56 -14.94 5.25
CA ILE A 160 -9.34 -15.23 3.83
C ILE A 160 -7.89 -15.54 3.49
N ALA A 161 -6.95 -15.36 4.43
CA ALA A 161 -5.52 -15.49 4.17
C ALA A 161 -5.13 -16.85 3.55
N SER A 162 -5.69 -17.96 4.06
CA SER A 162 -5.41 -19.31 3.54
C SER A 162 -5.97 -19.53 2.13
N VAL A 163 -7.19 -19.04 1.87
CA VAL A 163 -7.86 -19.14 0.56
C VAL A 163 -7.15 -18.29 -0.48
N MET A 164 -6.74 -17.07 -0.12
CA MET A 164 -6.01 -16.18 -1.02
C MET A 164 -4.62 -16.72 -1.34
N LEU A 165 -3.90 -17.30 -0.36
CA LEU A 165 -2.63 -17.96 -0.61
C LEU A 165 -2.79 -19.13 -1.61
N GLN A 166 -3.84 -19.94 -1.46
CA GLN A 166 -4.16 -21.02 -2.40
C GLN A 166 -4.50 -20.46 -3.79
N ARG A 167 -5.28 -19.38 -3.88
CA ARG A 167 -5.61 -18.70 -5.14
C ARG A 167 -4.37 -18.16 -5.84
N GLN A 168 -3.45 -17.55 -5.09
CA GLN A 168 -2.19 -17.03 -5.62
C GLN A 168 -1.30 -18.17 -6.14
N GLN A 169 -1.21 -19.28 -5.40
CA GLN A 169 -0.49 -20.48 -5.86
C GLN A 169 -1.12 -21.08 -7.12
N ALA A 170 -2.44 -21.22 -7.16
CA ALA A 170 -3.16 -21.73 -8.32
C ALA A 170 -2.96 -20.83 -9.55
N SER A 171 -3.03 -19.51 -9.39
CA SER A 171 -2.76 -18.53 -10.44
C SER A 171 -1.33 -18.62 -10.94
N ALA A 172 -0.35 -18.71 -10.04
CA ALA A 172 1.06 -18.87 -10.41
C ALA A 172 1.32 -20.18 -11.18
N ILE A 173 0.71 -21.29 -10.78
CA ILE A 173 0.77 -22.57 -11.51
C ILE A 173 0.14 -22.43 -12.88
N LEU A 174 -1.02 -21.77 -12.99
CA LEU A 174 -1.70 -21.55 -14.27
C LEU A 174 -0.87 -20.66 -15.21
N ALA A 175 -0.29 -19.58 -14.69
CA ALA A 175 0.58 -18.68 -15.44
C ALA A 175 1.84 -19.41 -15.94
N ALA A 176 2.45 -20.23 -15.09
CA ALA A 176 3.56 -21.10 -15.50
C ALA A 176 3.13 -22.07 -16.59
N ARG A 177 1.97 -22.73 -16.45
CA ARG A 177 1.41 -23.65 -17.46
C ARG A 177 1.11 -22.94 -18.78
N LYS A 178 0.55 -21.74 -18.75
CA LYS A 178 0.30 -20.92 -19.94
C LYS A 178 1.61 -20.67 -20.70
N LYS A 179 2.68 -20.28 -19.99
CA LYS A 179 4.00 -20.06 -20.57
C LYS A 179 4.62 -21.33 -21.16
N ILE A 180 4.43 -22.48 -20.52
CA ILE A 180 4.85 -23.80 -21.06
C ILE A 180 4.11 -24.10 -22.36
N VAL A 181 2.79 -23.91 -22.38
CA VAL A 181 1.96 -24.16 -23.56
C VAL A 181 2.33 -23.22 -24.71
N GLU A 182 2.53 -21.93 -24.44
CA GLU A 182 2.99 -20.96 -25.44
C GLU A 182 4.35 -21.35 -26.03
N GLY A 183 5.30 -21.76 -25.18
CA GLY A 183 6.59 -22.29 -25.64
C GLY A 183 6.45 -23.56 -26.48
N ALA A 184 5.57 -24.48 -26.08
CA ALA A 184 5.31 -25.73 -26.79
C ALA A 184 4.70 -25.49 -28.18
N VAL A 185 3.73 -24.57 -28.30
CA VAL A 185 3.14 -24.18 -29.60
C VAL A 185 4.22 -23.62 -30.52
N GLY A 186 5.08 -22.74 -29.99
CA GLY A 186 6.19 -22.18 -30.76
C GLY A 186 7.18 -23.25 -31.23
N MET A 187 7.54 -24.21 -30.36
CA MET A 187 8.40 -25.35 -30.72
C MET A 187 7.77 -26.25 -31.79
N ALA A 188 6.47 -26.55 -31.68
CA ALA A 188 5.76 -27.39 -32.63
C ALA A 188 5.67 -26.72 -34.02
N GLN A 189 5.41 -25.41 -34.07
CA GLN A 189 5.41 -24.63 -35.31
C GLN A 189 6.78 -24.65 -35.99
N MET A 190 7.86 -24.39 -35.24
CA MET A 190 9.23 -24.43 -35.79
C MET A 190 9.60 -25.81 -36.36
N ALA A 191 9.17 -26.90 -35.71
CA ALA A 191 9.43 -28.26 -36.17
C ALA A 191 8.74 -28.57 -37.50
N ILE A 192 7.49 -28.14 -37.68
CA ILE A 192 6.74 -28.35 -38.94
C ILE A 192 7.32 -27.52 -40.07
N GLU A 193 7.64 -26.26 -39.82
CA GLU A 193 8.30 -25.40 -40.81
C GLU A 193 9.61 -26.00 -41.31
N GLN A 194 10.38 -26.65 -40.43
CA GLN A 194 11.61 -27.33 -40.82
C GLN A 194 11.35 -28.56 -41.70
N LEU A 195 10.35 -29.39 -41.37
CA LEU A 195 10.00 -30.57 -42.17
C LEU A 195 9.50 -30.18 -43.57
N GLU A 196 8.73 -29.10 -43.69
CA GLU A 196 8.28 -28.57 -44.98
C GLU A 196 9.45 -28.10 -45.84
N LYS A 197 10.44 -27.42 -45.24
CA LYS A 197 11.69 -27.02 -45.92
C LYS A 197 12.49 -28.23 -46.41
N ASP A 198 12.48 -29.32 -45.64
CA ASP A 198 13.16 -30.57 -45.99
C ASP A 198 12.41 -31.39 -47.07
N GLY A 199 11.29 -30.88 -47.60
CA GLY A 199 10.56 -31.44 -48.75
C GLY A 199 9.42 -32.40 -48.38
N LEU A 200 9.05 -32.51 -47.10
CA LEU A 200 7.87 -33.27 -46.67
C LEU A 200 6.60 -32.45 -46.90
N ASN A 201 5.82 -32.83 -47.90
CA ASN A 201 4.54 -32.21 -48.20
C ASN A 201 3.46 -32.77 -47.25
N LEU A 202 3.22 -32.07 -46.14
CA LEU A 202 2.19 -32.41 -45.16
C LEU A 202 0.86 -31.74 -45.56
N ASP A 203 -0.20 -32.53 -45.72
CA ASP A 203 -1.56 -32.00 -45.82
C ASP A 203 -1.98 -31.33 -44.48
N GLU A 204 -2.97 -30.44 -44.52
CA GLU A 204 -3.48 -29.71 -43.34
C GLU A 204 -3.88 -30.66 -42.20
N GLU A 205 -4.45 -31.83 -42.54
CA GLU A 205 -4.91 -32.82 -41.56
C GLU A 205 -3.72 -33.46 -40.80
N ARG A 206 -2.67 -33.87 -41.51
CA ARG A 206 -1.44 -34.42 -40.91
C ARG A 206 -0.69 -33.38 -40.09
N LYS A 207 -0.67 -32.11 -40.52
CA LYS A 207 -0.09 -31.02 -39.71
C LYS A 207 -0.79 -30.91 -38.37
N MET A 208 -2.13 -30.87 -38.36
CA MET A 208 -2.91 -30.77 -37.12
C MET A 208 -2.71 -31.98 -36.19
N VAL A 209 -2.64 -33.19 -36.74
CA VAL A 209 -2.32 -34.40 -35.97
C VAL A 209 -0.92 -34.32 -35.36
N MET A 210 0.06 -33.82 -36.11
CA MET A 210 1.44 -33.72 -35.66
C MET A 210 1.63 -32.61 -34.61
N ILE A 211 0.98 -31.44 -34.77
CA ILE A 211 0.94 -30.39 -33.74
C ILE A 211 0.36 -30.96 -32.45
N ASN A 212 -0.80 -31.64 -32.52
CA ASN A 212 -1.43 -32.21 -31.33
C ASN A 212 -0.51 -33.24 -30.65
N ASN A 213 0.11 -34.14 -31.41
CA ASN A 213 1.03 -35.14 -30.86
C ASN A 213 2.29 -34.51 -30.23
N LEU A 214 2.86 -33.48 -30.85
CA LEU A 214 4.00 -32.74 -30.31
C LEU A 214 3.60 -31.96 -29.06
N MET A 215 2.44 -31.29 -29.06
CA MET A 215 1.90 -30.56 -27.91
C MET A 215 1.68 -31.48 -26.71
N VAL A 216 1.05 -32.64 -26.93
CA VAL A 216 0.86 -33.65 -25.88
C VAL A 216 2.21 -34.16 -25.36
N SER A 217 3.18 -34.40 -26.24
CA SER A 217 4.53 -34.83 -25.86
C SER A 217 5.29 -33.78 -25.02
N ILE A 218 5.20 -32.51 -25.40
CA ILE A 218 5.93 -31.40 -24.74
C ILE A 218 5.28 -30.99 -23.41
N VAL A 219 3.94 -30.98 -23.35
CA VAL A 219 3.18 -30.47 -22.19
C VAL A 219 2.89 -31.57 -21.14
N SER A 220 3.05 -32.85 -21.49
CA SER A 220 2.80 -33.94 -20.55
C SER A 220 3.90 -34.02 -19.47
N ASP A 221 3.52 -33.75 -18.21
CA ASP A 221 4.35 -33.92 -17.00
C ASP A 221 4.79 -35.37 -16.76
N ARG A 222 4.15 -36.34 -17.42
CA ARG A 222 4.59 -37.74 -17.47
C ARG A 222 5.35 -37.98 -18.75
N ALA A 223 6.55 -38.56 -18.64
CA ALA A 223 7.33 -39.08 -19.76
C ALA A 223 6.38 -39.75 -20.76
N ALA A 224 6.26 -39.17 -21.96
CA ALA A 224 5.37 -39.64 -23.00
C ALA A 224 5.66 -41.13 -23.22
N GLN A 225 4.68 -41.99 -22.94
CA GLN A 225 4.80 -43.40 -23.30
C GLN A 225 4.58 -43.47 -24.82
N PRO A 226 5.59 -43.86 -25.61
CA PRO A 226 5.42 -43.96 -27.04
C PRO A 226 4.37 -45.03 -27.30
N VAL A 227 3.23 -44.63 -27.86
CA VAL A 227 2.27 -45.58 -28.42
C VAL A 227 2.88 -46.05 -29.73
N ILE A 228 3.63 -47.16 -29.66
CA ILE A 228 4.12 -47.83 -30.87
C ILE A 228 2.90 -48.36 -31.60
N ASN A 229 2.52 -47.67 -32.67
CA ASN A 229 1.46 -48.13 -33.56
C ASN A 229 2.00 -49.32 -34.35
N THR A 230 1.77 -50.53 -33.85
CA THR A 230 2.00 -51.78 -34.57
C THR A 230 0.86 -52.05 -35.55
N GLY A 231 0.55 -51.07 -36.40
CA GLY A 231 -0.36 -51.27 -37.52
C GLY A 231 0.19 -52.41 -38.37
N ASN A 232 -0.58 -53.51 -38.42
CA ASN A 232 -0.29 -54.72 -39.19
C ASN A 232 0.15 -54.36 -40.61
N LEU A 233 1.43 -54.59 -40.90
CA LEU A 233 1.92 -54.79 -42.26
C LEU A 233 1.77 -56.28 -42.56
N ASN A 234 0.65 -56.63 -43.19
CA ASN A 234 0.55 -57.82 -44.03
C ASN A 234 1.37 -57.60 -45.32
#